data_AF-A0A1Y2H1S1-F1
#
_entry.id   AF-A0A1Y2H1S1-F1
#
_cell.length_a   1.000
_cell.length_b   1.000
_cell.length_c   1.000
_cell.angle_alpha   90.00
_cell.angle_beta   90.00
_cell.angle_gamma   90.00
#
_symmetry.space_group_name_H-M   'P 1'
#
loop_
_entity.id
_entity.type
_entity.pdbx_description
1 polymer ?
#
loop_
_entity_poly.entity_id
_entity_poly.type
_entity_poly.pdbx_seq_one_letter_code
_entity_poly.pdbx_strand_id
1 'polypeptide(L)'
;MSKPAHPFKDVTHIPNVFYFLSTNPQRYEAIDYFRTFSDLHTSKKATLHRYWGYVIDILRASSIPKFHNSGNRLSTIWKAPGKGLTDFWKQQEETETAQDDLHATTMMVRKRSYRSVRHHISQAFNAVDNHTVYESSGSKRRHYSVGLLVHAKAFEELEKPEQEELGEKQLDKDKKEREDEEGKEKANKEQNDDDNELEESAFQSDSDECASQCSEGSEYLPGGKKSQAASIYYFTGNGSSDCSKELWTPWVIEGEDLAGKIWEYRMMICQKAKKLEALSGSVEKLAINHIYLFDPKDTSSALYDAIGAAHWAIITSMSLNKLLPSDSISSLVSYAIELSQMSYATAQDCVLDWEGDRDVKKILNHLLADDFLWKDADFNELEMVQHVFDPFLKTFISSIQGGIGRWDKIFLPSQQRKKNAHIETEGRGRRPDFFLQCEFPGLKSFLYVMEAKKTSQKATLQNDLEKVAFLLKDAIDDMARQRVDVVKLKVFGMVVVGVEGVLYSMQLVARGIYIMKQYAVVYAPRSQFDLFVVAGAINTFLNLREELITTMEVCRKSRLEKPTDLTRPSFGTPIKVNRTGIKEDFSGSPCLRQVVLQTAK
;
A
#
# COMPACT_ATOMS: atom_id res chain seq x y z
N MET A 1 -71.95 -33.49 25.73
CA MET A 1 -71.66 -32.45 24.73
C MET A 1 -70.15 -32.41 24.52
N SER A 2 -69.67 -32.83 23.35
CA SER A 2 -68.23 -32.82 23.01
C SER A 2 -67.75 -31.38 22.86
N LYS A 3 -66.57 -31.06 23.41
CA LYS A 3 -65.90 -29.76 23.16
C LYS A 3 -65.77 -29.58 21.63
N PRO A 4 -66.12 -28.40 21.08
CA PRO A 4 -65.92 -28.15 19.66
C PRO A 4 -64.43 -28.32 19.33
N ALA A 5 -64.14 -29.05 18.26
CA ALA A 5 -62.78 -29.26 17.79
C ALA A 5 -62.12 -27.89 17.54
N HIS A 6 -60.88 -27.74 18.01
CA HIS A 6 -60.10 -26.51 17.78
C HIS A 6 -59.96 -26.32 16.26
N PRO A 7 -60.33 -25.17 15.69
CA PRO A 7 -60.44 -24.98 14.22
C PRO A 7 -59.10 -25.04 13.46
N PHE A 8 -58.03 -25.48 14.10
CA PHE A 8 -56.66 -25.49 13.61
C PHE A 8 -55.98 -26.86 13.78
N LYS A 9 -56.75 -27.93 14.00
CA LYS A 9 -56.20 -29.27 14.27
C LYS A 9 -55.36 -29.82 13.10
N ASP A 10 -55.58 -29.32 11.89
CA ASP A 10 -54.99 -29.85 10.66
C ASP A 10 -53.83 -28.97 10.09
N VAL A 11 -53.39 -27.92 10.81
CA VAL A 11 -52.36 -26.95 10.32
C VAL A 11 -51.05 -27.03 11.11
N THR A 12 -50.75 -28.19 11.73
CA THR A 12 -49.67 -28.37 12.72
C THR A 12 -48.24 -28.44 12.15
N HIS A 13 -48.02 -28.19 10.86
CA HIS A 13 -46.71 -28.36 10.22
C HIS A 13 -45.80 -27.12 10.25
N ILE A 14 -46.26 -26.01 10.82
CA ILE A 14 -45.48 -24.77 10.93
C ILE A 14 -45.02 -24.61 12.40
N PRO A 15 -43.71 -24.67 12.70
CA PRO A 15 -43.20 -24.93 14.05
C PRO A 15 -43.65 -23.99 15.19
N ASN A 16 -44.09 -22.75 14.95
CA ASN A 16 -44.23 -21.75 16.04
C ASN A 16 -45.39 -20.75 15.89
N VAL A 17 -46.58 -21.17 15.47
CA VAL A 17 -47.73 -20.25 15.27
C VAL A 17 -48.41 -19.81 16.59
N PHE A 18 -48.05 -20.39 17.74
CA PHE A 18 -48.81 -20.19 18.99
C PHE A 18 -48.33 -19.06 19.90
N TYR A 19 -47.25 -18.34 19.57
CA TYR A 19 -46.69 -17.30 20.45
C TYR A 19 -47.70 -16.19 20.83
N PHE A 20 -48.52 -15.76 19.87
CA PHE A 20 -49.51 -14.67 20.05
C PHE A 20 -50.84 -15.11 20.67
N LEU A 21 -51.10 -16.41 20.75
CA LEU A 21 -52.31 -16.94 21.39
C LEU A 21 -52.12 -17.09 22.91
N SER A 22 -50.87 -17.25 23.36
CA SER A 22 -50.48 -17.37 24.78
C SER A 22 -50.10 -16.05 25.46
N THR A 23 -49.84 -14.98 24.71
CA THR A 23 -49.42 -13.68 25.24
C THR A 23 -50.41 -12.59 24.86
N ASN A 24 -50.64 -11.60 25.74
CA ASN A 24 -51.71 -10.60 25.63
C ASN A 24 -51.62 -9.80 24.30
N PRO A 25 -52.45 -10.11 23.28
CA PRO A 25 -52.23 -9.65 21.91
C PRO A 25 -52.61 -8.18 21.71
N GLN A 26 -53.00 -7.46 22.76
CA GLN A 26 -53.34 -6.04 22.72
C GLN A 26 -52.10 -5.13 22.69
N ARG A 27 -50.89 -5.66 22.89
CA ARG A 27 -49.66 -4.88 23.02
C ARG A 27 -48.68 -4.98 21.84
N TYR A 28 -49.01 -5.74 20.79
CA TYR A 28 -48.08 -6.03 19.71
C TYR A 28 -48.48 -5.34 18.40
N GLU A 29 -47.51 -4.72 17.75
CA GLU A 29 -47.61 -4.22 16.37
C GLU A 29 -47.21 -5.33 15.38
N ALA A 30 -47.55 -5.15 14.10
CA ALA A 30 -47.20 -6.15 13.08
C ALA A 30 -45.68 -6.34 12.92
N ILE A 31 -44.88 -5.31 13.22
CA ILE A 31 -43.41 -5.36 13.25
C ILE A 31 -42.88 -6.35 14.28
N ASP A 32 -43.54 -6.49 15.42
CA ASP A 32 -43.07 -7.35 16.52
C ASP A 32 -43.08 -8.83 16.13
N TYR A 33 -43.98 -9.23 15.24
CA TYR A 33 -43.97 -10.57 14.63
C TYR A 33 -42.68 -10.82 13.87
N PHE A 34 -42.29 -9.94 12.95
CA PHE A 34 -41.08 -10.10 12.15
C PHE A 34 -39.83 -10.13 13.01
N ARG A 35 -39.74 -9.23 14.01
CA ARG A 35 -38.59 -9.18 14.93
C ARG A 35 -38.43 -10.43 15.81
N THR A 36 -39.53 -11.15 16.07
CA THR A 36 -39.51 -12.31 16.96
C THR A 36 -38.99 -13.59 16.29
N PHE A 37 -39.04 -13.68 14.96
CA PHE A 37 -38.60 -14.87 14.22
C PHE A 37 -37.28 -14.55 13.49
N SER A 38 -36.17 -14.99 14.07
CA SER A 38 -34.79 -14.70 13.63
C SER A 38 -34.48 -15.34 12.28
N ASP A 39 -34.50 -14.49 11.24
CA ASP A 39 -33.67 -14.47 10.02
C ASP A 39 -34.46 -13.68 8.96
N LEU A 40 -34.60 -12.37 9.24
CA LEU A 40 -35.33 -11.45 8.39
C LEU A 40 -34.45 -11.03 7.22
N HIS A 41 -34.34 -11.90 6.22
CA HIS A 41 -33.83 -11.50 4.91
C HIS A 41 -34.94 -10.93 4.03
N THR A 42 -34.67 -9.82 3.34
CA THR A 42 -35.62 -9.19 2.41
C THR A 42 -36.05 -10.12 1.27
N SER A 43 -35.20 -11.08 0.90
CA SER A 43 -35.53 -12.17 -0.04
C SER A 43 -36.71 -13.04 0.41
N LYS A 44 -36.98 -13.12 1.73
CA LYS A 44 -38.10 -13.88 2.31
C LYS A 44 -39.34 -13.02 2.56
N LYS A 45 -39.31 -11.71 2.25
CA LYS A 45 -40.41 -10.75 2.48
C LYS A 45 -41.73 -11.26 1.92
N ALA A 46 -41.78 -11.65 0.64
CA ALA A 46 -43.02 -12.13 0.00
C ALA A 46 -43.59 -13.38 0.69
N THR A 47 -42.72 -14.32 1.06
CA THR A 47 -43.09 -15.57 1.74
C THR A 47 -43.63 -15.31 3.15
N LEU A 48 -42.97 -14.45 3.92
CA LEU A 48 -43.41 -14.09 5.27
C LEU A 48 -44.74 -13.31 5.25
N HIS A 49 -44.92 -12.40 4.29
CA HIS A 49 -46.19 -11.69 4.07
C HIS A 49 -47.31 -12.67 3.72
N ARG A 50 -47.04 -13.68 2.88
CA ARG A 50 -47.99 -14.72 2.51
C ARG A 50 -48.40 -15.57 3.71
N TYR A 51 -47.45 -16.02 4.53
CA TYR A 51 -47.75 -16.78 5.75
C TYR A 51 -48.60 -15.98 6.73
N TRP A 52 -48.29 -14.70 6.90
CA TRP A 52 -49.07 -13.84 7.77
C TRP A 52 -50.48 -13.60 7.24
N GLY A 53 -50.64 -13.45 5.92
CA GLY A 53 -51.94 -13.43 5.25
C GLY A 53 -52.78 -14.67 5.57
N TYR A 54 -52.20 -15.86 5.47
CA TYR A 54 -52.89 -17.10 5.84
C TYR A 54 -53.31 -17.13 7.31
N VAL A 55 -52.45 -16.70 8.23
CA VAL A 55 -52.81 -16.64 9.66
C VAL A 55 -54.00 -15.72 9.90
N ILE A 56 -54.03 -14.55 9.26
CA ILE A 56 -55.15 -13.60 9.34
C ILE A 56 -56.43 -14.23 8.79
N ASP A 57 -56.37 -14.89 7.64
CA ASP A 57 -57.53 -15.49 6.99
C ASP A 57 -58.12 -16.64 7.82
N ILE A 58 -57.28 -17.50 8.41
CA ILE A 58 -57.78 -18.58 9.27
C ILE A 58 -58.41 -18.00 10.55
N LEU A 59 -57.82 -16.95 11.14
CA LEU A 59 -58.42 -16.27 12.30
C LEU A 59 -59.78 -15.63 11.96
N ARG A 60 -59.93 -15.04 10.77
CA ARG A 60 -61.20 -14.46 10.30
C ARG A 60 -62.24 -15.52 9.96
N ALA A 61 -61.84 -16.70 9.49
CA ALA A 61 -62.74 -17.82 9.21
C ALA A 61 -63.18 -18.58 10.47
N SER A 62 -62.52 -18.36 11.62
CA SER A 62 -62.85 -19.04 12.87
C SER A 62 -64.27 -18.72 13.36
N SER A 63 -65.02 -19.77 13.72
CA SER A 63 -66.35 -19.66 14.37
C SER A 63 -66.30 -19.16 15.82
N ILE A 64 -65.11 -19.08 16.43
CA ILE A 64 -64.90 -18.56 17.78
C ILE A 64 -64.78 -17.03 17.73
N PRO A 65 -65.68 -16.26 18.39
CA PRO A 65 -65.75 -14.80 18.26
C PRO A 65 -64.46 -14.06 18.62
N LYS A 66 -63.71 -14.54 19.64
CA LYS A 66 -62.44 -13.95 20.05
C LYS A 66 -61.39 -13.97 18.94
N PHE A 67 -61.31 -15.08 18.18
CA PHE A 67 -60.35 -15.23 17.09
C PHE A 67 -60.81 -14.49 15.85
N HIS A 68 -62.10 -14.53 15.53
CA HIS A 68 -62.69 -13.73 14.45
C HIS A 68 -62.40 -12.24 14.63
N ASN A 69 -62.67 -11.70 15.82
CA ASN A 69 -62.41 -10.30 16.15
C ASN A 69 -60.91 -9.96 16.10
N SER A 70 -60.05 -10.89 16.55
CA SER A 70 -58.60 -10.72 16.46
C SER A 70 -58.10 -10.71 15.02
N GLY A 71 -58.61 -11.60 14.17
CA GLY A 71 -58.30 -11.66 12.74
C GLY A 71 -58.74 -10.42 11.98
N ASN A 72 -59.94 -9.90 12.26
CA ASN A 72 -60.40 -8.64 11.67
C ASN A 72 -59.51 -7.47 12.09
N ARG A 73 -59.15 -7.38 13.37
CA ARG A 73 -58.26 -6.32 13.88
C ARG A 73 -56.86 -6.41 13.26
N LEU A 74 -56.27 -7.60 13.20
CA LEU A 74 -54.95 -7.82 12.58
C LEU A 74 -54.98 -7.52 11.08
N SER A 75 -56.06 -7.89 10.38
CA SER A 75 -56.26 -7.50 8.98
C SER A 75 -56.29 -5.99 8.80
N THR A 76 -56.91 -5.24 9.72
CA THR A 76 -56.93 -3.78 9.66
C THR A 76 -55.55 -3.19 9.94
N ILE A 77 -54.79 -3.75 10.88
CA ILE A 77 -53.42 -3.31 11.16
C ILE A 77 -52.49 -3.60 9.97
N TRP A 78 -52.63 -4.78 9.36
CA TRP A 78 -51.84 -5.23 8.22
C TRP A 78 -52.08 -4.41 6.95
N LYS A 79 -53.34 -4.02 6.70
CA LYS A 79 -53.74 -3.23 5.54
C LYS A 79 -53.68 -1.72 5.75
N ALA A 80 -53.36 -1.25 6.96
CA ALA A 80 -53.30 0.17 7.24
C ALA A 80 -52.08 0.81 6.54
N PRO A 81 -52.27 1.78 5.64
CA PRO A 81 -51.17 2.53 5.05
C PRO A 81 -50.38 3.24 6.17
N GLY A 82 -49.05 3.15 6.15
CA GLY A 82 -48.19 3.91 7.08
C GLY A 82 -48.02 3.32 8.48
N LYS A 83 -48.46 2.09 8.75
CA LYS A 83 -48.16 1.40 10.03
C LYS A 83 -46.83 0.64 9.96
N GLY A 84 -45.72 1.37 9.88
CA GLY A 84 -44.35 0.91 10.17
C GLY A 84 -43.75 -0.19 9.27
N LEU A 85 -44.54 -1.05 8.62
CA LEU A 85 -44.06 -2.21 7.85
C LEU A 85 -43.27 -1.82 6.60
N THR A 86 -43.72 -0.78 5.88
CA THR A 86 -43.01 -0.27 4.71
C THR A 86 -41.65 0.30 5.11
N ASP A 87 -41.62 1.14 6.15
CA ASP A 87 -40.39 1.74 6.67
C ASP A 87 -39.47 0.68 7.29
N PHE A 88 -40.03 -0.34 7.94
CA PHE A 88 -39.29 -1.49 8.47
C PHE A 88 -38.60 -2.29 7.37
N TRP A 89 -39.30 -2.63 6.28
CA TRP A 89 -38.68 -3.36 5.17
C TRP A 89 -37.67 -2.48 4.42
N LYS A 90 -37.93 -1.18 4.29
CA LYS A 90 -36.96 -0.24 3.72
C LYS A 90 -35.68 -0.16 4.56
N GLN A 91 -35.80 -0.06 5.88
CA GLN A 91 -34.66 -0.08 6.80
C GLN A 91 -33.88 -1.40 6.73
N GLN A 92 -34.58 -2.52 6.58
CA GLN A 92 -33.95 -3.84 6.42
C GLN A 92 -33.23 -3.97 5.07
N GLU A 93 -33.82 -3.47 3.98
CA GLU A 93 -33.21 -3.39 2.65
C GLU A 93 -31.96 -2.50 2.66
N GLU A 94 -32.00 -1.35 3.33
CA GLU A 94 -30.84 -0.48 3.51
C GLU A 94 -29.72 -1.15 4.33
N THR A 95 -30.08 -1.92 5.36
CA THR A 95 -29.12 -2.64 6.21
C THR A 95 -28.46 -3.81 5.47
N GLU A 96 -29.23 -4.59 4.72
CA GLU A 96 -28.71 -5.68 3.88
C GLU A 96 -27.81 -5.14 2.76
N THR A 97 -28.22 -4.05 2.09
CA THR A 97 -27.40 -3.40 1.05
C THR A 97 -26.06 -2.91 1.61
N ALA A 98 -26.05 -2.31 2.80
CA ALA A 98 -24.81 -1.86 3.45
C ALA A 98 -23.89 -3.04 3.84
N GLN A 99 -24.46 -4.19 4.25
CA GLN A 99 -23.71 -5.40 4.52
C GLN A 99 -23.15 -6.04 3.25
N ASP A 100 -23.93 -6.06 2.17
CA ASP A 100 -23.51 -6.56 0.85
C ASP A 100 -22.41 -5.69 0.23
N ASP A 101 -22.50 -4.36 0.36
CA ASP A 101 -21.46 -3.42 -0.08
C ASP A 101 -20.15 -3.58 0.71
N LEU A 102 -20.25 -3.80 2.03
CA LEU A 102 -19.09 -4.09 2.88
C LEU A 102 -18.45 -5.44 2.53
N HIS A 103 -19.27 -6.46 2.26
CA HIS A 103 -18.81 -7.77 1.84
C HIS A 103 -18.15 -7.71 0.45
N ALA A 104 -18.75 -6.99 -0.51
CA ALA A 104 -18.21 -6.76 -1.85
C ALA A 104 -16.89 -5.98 -1.80
N THR A 105 -16.79 -4.96 -0.95
CA THR A 105 -15.56 -4.18 -0.74
C THR A 105 -14.46 -5.04 -0.16
N THR A 106 -14.77 -5.83 0.88
CA THR A 106 -13.85 -6.80 1.49
C THR A 106 -13.37 -7.84 0.48
N MET A 107 -14.29 -8.38 -0.34
CA MET A 107 -13.97 -9.31 -1.42
C MET A 107 -13.11 -8.66 -2.53
N MET A 108 -13.35 -7.39 -2.88
CA MET A 108 -12.52 -6.66 -3.85
C MET A 108 -11.10 -6.40 -3.32
N VAL A 109 -10.97 -5.98 -2.06
CA VAL A 109 -9.66 -5.79 -1.40
C VAL A 109 -8.92 -7.12 -1.37
N ARG A 110 -9.59 -8.20 -0.96
CA ARG A 110 -9.05 -9.57 -0.94
C ARG A 110 -8.62 -10.03 -2.34
N LYS A 111 -9.44 -9.83 -3.39
CA LYS A 111 -9.09 -10.12 -4.80
C LYS A 111 -7.89 -9.32 -5.29
N ARG A 112 -7.78 -8.04 -4.92
CA ARG A 112 -6.65 -7.18 -5.31
C ARG A 112 -5.36 -7.59 -4.61
N SER A 113 -5.42 -7.92 -3.32
CA SER A 113 -4.32 -8.51 -2.56
C SER A 113 -3.88 -9.85 -3.17
N TYR A 114 -4.81 -10.77 -3.45
CA TYR A 114 -4.50 -12.05 -4.08
C TYR A 114 -3.85 -11.91 -5.46
N ARG A 115 -4.34 -11.02 -6.33
CA ARG A 115 -3.73 -10.77 -7.65
C ARG A 115 -2.31 -10.21 -7.53
N SER A 116 -2.11 -9.27 -6.60
CA SER A 116 -0.78 -8.72 -6.31
C SER A 116 0.17 -9.81 -5.82
N VAL A 117 -0.29 -10.67 -4.91
CA VAL A 117 0.49 -11.78 -4.33
C VAL A 117 0.83 -12.83 -5.38
N ARG A 118 -0.14 -13.24 -6.21
CA ARG A 118 0.10 -14.15 -7.34
C ARG A 118 1.16 -13.59 -8.28
N HIS A 119 1.12 -12.30 -8.59
CA HIS A 119 2.11 -11.64 -9.44
C HIS A 119 3.52 -11.69 -8.81
N HIS A 120 3.66 -11.34 -7.53
CA HIS A 120 4.97 -11.31 -6.85
C HIS A 120 5.52 -12.71 -6.56
N ILE A 121 4.67 -13.67 -6.20
CA ILE A 121 5.05 -15.08 -6.07
C ILE A 121 5.51 -15.62 -7.43
N SER A 122 4.79 -15.31 -8.51
CA SER A 122 5.22 -15.69 -9.87
C SER A 122 6.54 -15.03 -10.26
N GLN A 123 6.77 -13.77 -9.90
CA GLN A 123 8.06 -13.10 -10.12
C GLN A 123 9.19 -13.74 -9.31
N ALA A 124 8.94 -14.07 -8.03
CA ALA A 124 9.90 -14.75 -7.18
C ALA A 124 10.23 -16.16 -7.72
N PHE A 125 9.24 -16.89 -8.24
CA PHE A 125 9.47 -18.19 -8.89
C PHE A 125 10.20 -18.06 -10.23
N ASN A 126 9.85 -17.09 -11.08
CA ASN A 126 10.54 -16.84 -12.35
C ASN A 126 12.01 -16.43 -12.13
N ALA A 127 12.29 -15.69 -11.04
CA ALA A 127 13.67 -15.37 -10.65
C ALA A 127 14.47 -16.63 -10.27
N VAL A 128 13.83 -17.63 -9.66
CA VAL A 128 14.45 -18.91 -9.29
C VAL A 128 14.69 -19.82 -10.51
N ASP A 129 13.76 -19.86 -11.46
CA ASP A 129 13.92 -20.64 -12.70
C ASP A 129 15.01 -20.05 -13.60
N ASN A 130 15.15 -18.72 -13.66
CA ASN A 130 16.23 -18.08 -14.42
C ASN A 130 17.62 -18.33 -13.82
N HIS A 131 17.73 -18.58 -12.50
CA HIS A 131 18.99 -18.92 -11.85
C HIS A 131 19.39 -20.40 -12.04
N THR A 132 18.43 -21.32 -12.19
CA THR A 132 18.72 -22.75 -12.40
C THR A 132 19.11 -23.11 -13.83
N VAL A 133 18.87 -22.23 -14.81
CA VAL A 133 19.30 -22.42 -16.20
C VAL A 133 20.82 -22.25 -16.37
N TYR A 134 21.49 -21.49 -15.49
CA TYR A 134 22.93 -21.28 -15.57
C TYR A 134 23.78 -22.28 -14.76
N GLU A 135 23.17 -23.03 -13.82
CA GLU A 135 23.86 -24.05 -13.02
C GLU A 135 23.09 -25.38 -13.03
N SER A 136 23.24 -26.18 -14.10
CA SER A 136 23.41 -27.65 -14.02
C SER A 136 23.05 -28.38 -15.32
N SER A 137 24.09 -28.80 -16.03
CA SER A 137 24.09 -30.07 -16.74
C SER A 137 24.11 -31.21 -15.70
N GLY A 138 22.96 -31.82 -15.39
CA GLY A 138 22.95 -33.11 -14.68
C GLY A 138 21.78 -33.37 -13.72
N SER A 139 20.75 -34.07 -14.22
CA SER A 139 20.01 -35.13 -13.53
C SER A 139 19.32 -34.90 -12.16
N LYS A 140 18.88 -33.67 -11.80
CA LYS A 140 17.99 -33.45 -10.63
C LYS A 140 16.68 -32.72 -10.93
N ARG A 141 16.18 -32.75 -12.18
CA ARG A 141 14.93 -32.06 -12.58
C ARG A 141 13.62 -32.68 -12.09
N ARG A 142 13.58 -33.94 -11.63
CA ARG A 142 12.30 -34.68 -11.43
C ARG A 142 11.67 -34.60 -10.04
N HIS A 143 12.29 -33.99 -9.03
CA HIS A 143 11.69 -33.91 -7.68
C HIS A 143 11.16 -32.52 -7.31
N TYR A 144 11.55 -31.47 -8.03
CA TYR A 144 11.06 -30.11 -7.80
C TYR A 144 9.67 -29.85 -8.41
N SER A 145 9.28 -30.55 -9.48
CA SER A 145 8.00 -30.33 -10.15
C SER A 145 6.77 -30.86 -9.40
N VAL A 146 6.95 -31.76 -8.43
CA VAL A 146 5.83 -32.42 -7.72
C VAL A 146 5.29 -31.56 -6.58
N GLY A 147 6.15 -30.87 -5.82
CA GLY A 147 5.71 -29.90 -4.81
C GLY A 147 5.03 -28.66 -5.43
N LEU A 148 5.53 -28.22 -6.59
CA LEU A 148 4.96 -27.14 -7.39
C LEU A 148 3.52 -27.43 -7.86
N LEU A 149 3.24 -28.68 -8.25
CA LEU A 149 1.91 -29.09 -8.70
C LEU A 149 0.90 -29.22 -7.55
N VAL A 150 1.36 -29.60 -6.35
CA VAL A 150 0.51 -29.79 -5.17
C VAL A 150 0.03 -28.44 -4.63
N HIS A 151 0.87 -27.40 -4.62
CA HIS A 151 0.46 -26.06 -4.19
C HIS A 151 -0.41 -25.37 -5.24
N ALA A 152 -0.09 -25.47 -6.54
CA ALA A 152 -0.97 -24.97 -7.59
C ALA A 152 -2.35 -25.65 -7.55
N LYS A 153 -2.42 -26.97 -7.28
CA LYS A 153 -3.67 -27.68 -7.05
C LYS A 153 -4.40 -27.25 -5.79
N ALA A 154 -3.71 -27.02 -4.67
CA ALA A 154 -4.35 -26.52 -3.45
C ALA A 154 -4.96 -25.12 -3.67
N PHE A 155 -4.31 -24.28 -4.49
CA PHE A 155 -4.86 -22.99 -4.92
C PHE A 155 -6.03 -23.14 -5.90
N GLU A 156 -5.98 -24.08 -6.86
CA GLU A 156 -7.10 -24.40 -7.77
C GLU A 156 -8.30 -25.03 -7.01
N GLU A 157 -8.06 -25.83 -5.97
CA GLU A 157 -9.12 -26.44 -5.16
C GLU A 157 -9.81 -25.43 -4.24
N LEU A 158 -9.15 -24.32 -3.90
CA LEU A 158 -9.77 -23.17 -3.24
C LEU A 158 -10.63 -22.32 -4.21
N GLU A 159 -10.39 -22.40 -5.52
CA GLU A 159 -11.20 -21.73 -6.57
C GLU A 159 -12.40 -22.58 -7.06
N LYS A 160 -12.41 -23.91 -6.82
CA LYS A 160 -13.51 -24.81 -7.25
C LYS A 160 -14.90 -24.39 -6.74
N PRO A 161 -15.09 -24.00 -5.46
CA PRO A 161 -16.40 -23.57 -4.99
C PRO A 161 -16.89 -22.31 -5.71
N GLU A 162 -15.98 -21.40 -6.10
CA GLU A 162 -16.34 -20.17 -6.82
C GLU A 162 -16.71 -20.41 -8.29
N GLN A 163 -16.06 -21.37 -8.97
CA GLN A 163 -16.42 -21.72 -10.35
C GLN A 163 -17.75 -22.47 -10.44
N GLU A 164 -18.06 -23.30 -9.44
CA GLU A 164 -19.36 -23.96 -9.31
C GLU A 164 -20.46 -22.92 -8.99
N GLU A 165 -20.21 -21.98 -8.07
CA GLU A 165 -21.19 -20.94 -7.70
C GLU A 165 -21.41 -19.87 -8.81
N LEU A 166 -20.35 -19.50 -9.55
CA LEU A 166 -20.46 -18.65 -10.74
C LEU A 166 -21.14 -19.39 -11.90
N GLY A 167 -20.89 -20.69 -12.05
CA GLY A 167 -21.56 -21.55 -13.03
C GLY A 167 -23.07 -21.65 -12.77
N GLU A 168 -23.48 -21.85 -11.51
CA GLU A 168 -24.88 -21.88 -11.11
C GLU A 168 -25.58 -20.53 -11.28
N LYS A 169 -24.94 -19.41 -10.89
CA LYS A 169 -25.50 -18.06 -11.08
C LYS A 169 -25.62 -17.66 -12.56
N GLN A 170 -24.69 -18.12 -13.40
CA GLN A 170 -24.75 -17.90 -14.85
C GLN A 170 -25.88 -18.73 -15.49
N LEU A 171 -26.06 -19.98 -15.06
CA LEU A 171 -27.17 -20.85 -15.48
C LEU A 171 -28.54 -20.25 -15.11
N ASP A 172 -28.69 -19.70 -13.90
CA ASP A 172 -29.92 -19.04 -13.48
C ASP A 172 -30.19 -17.73 -14.24
N LYS A 173 -29.14 -16.97 -14.57
CA LYS A 173 -29.26 -15.75 -15.37
C LYS A 173 -29.67 -16.06 -16.81
N ASP A 174 -29.03 -17.04 -17.45
CA ASP A 174 -29.34 -17.46 -18.82
C ASP A 174 -30.76 -18.07 -18.90
N LYS A 175 -31.20 -18.76 -17.85
CA LYS A 175 -32.58 -19.28 -17.75
C LYS A 175 -33.61 -18.16 -17.62
N LYS A 176 -33.31 -17.14 -16.83
CA LYS A 176 -34.18 -15.96 -16.66
C LYS A 176 -34.24 -15.10 -17.94
N GLU A 177 -33.14 -14.93 -18.64
CA GLU A 177 -33.10 -14.23 -19.93
C GLU A 177 -33.91 -14.97 -21.00
N ARG A 178 -33.87 -16.31 -21.02
CA ARG A 178 -34.73 -17.12 -21.91
C ARG A 178 -36.21 -17.01 -21.57
N GLU A 179 -36.57 -17.02 -20.29
CA GLU A 179 -37.97 -16.84 -19.86
C GLU A 179 -38.51 -15.43 -20.20
N ASP A 180 -37.65 -14.40 -20.10
CA ASP A 180 -38.00 -13.02 -20.48
C ASP A 180 -38.09 -12.82 -22.01
N GLU A 181 -37.26 -13.52 -22.81
CA GLU A 181 -37.36 -13.52 -24.28
C GLU A 181 -38.61 -14.27 -24.76
N GLU A 182 -38.93 -15.43 -24.22
CA GLU A 182 -40.17 -16.16 -24.54
C GLU A 182 -41.44 -15.39 -24.11
N GLY A 183 -41.34 -14.57 -23.05
CA GLY A 183 -42.40 -13.66 -22.63
C GLY A 183 -42.62 -12.49 -23.60
N LYS A 184 -41.54 -11.90 -24.12
CA LYS A 184 -41.61 -10.81 -25.11
C LYS A 184 -42.05 -11.27 -26.49
N GLU A 185 -41.70 -12.50 -26.88
CA GLU A 185 -42.12 -13.07 -28.17
C GLU A 185 -43.61 -13.44 -28.18
N LYS A 186 -44.21 -13.71 -27.01
CA LYS A 186 -45.67 -13.85 -26.85
C LYS A 186 -46.40 -12.51 -26.80
N ALA A 187 -45.80 -11.48 -26.18
CA ALA A 187 -46.39 -10.14 -26.13
C ALA A 187 -46.41 -9.44 -27.51
N ASN A 188 -45.38 -9.65 -28.35
CA ASN A 188 -45.32 -9.08 -29.71
C ASN A 188 -46.22 -9.80 -30.73
N LYS A 189 -46.90 -10.89 -30.35
CA LYS A 189 -47.86 -11.59 -31.22
C LYS A 189 -49.33 -11.19 -30.99
N GLU A 190 -49.61 -10.36 -29.98
CA GLU A 190 -50.97 -9.90 -29.66
C GLU A 190 -51.18 -8.38 -29.82
N GLN A 191 -50.20 -7.65 -30.36
CA GLN A 191 -50.32 -6.20 -30.63
C GLN A 191 -49.69 -5.86 -32.00
N ASN A 192 -50.42 -6.19 -33.05
CA ASN A 192 -50.28 -5.60 -34.38
C ASN A 192 -51.64 -5.71 -35.06
N ASP A 193 -52.53 -4.80 -34.70
CA ASP A 193 -53.57 -4.25 -35.56
C ASP A 193 -53.95 -2.88 -34.97
N ASP A 194 -54.20 -1.93 -35.87
CA ASP A 194 -54.68 -0.55 -35.68
C ASP A 194 -53.64 0.58 -35.52
N ASP A 195 -53.25 1.04 -36.71
CA ASP A 195 -53.42 2.40 -37.20
C ASP A 195 -52.39 3.49 -36.97
N ASN A 196 -52.26 4.21 -38.08
CA ASN A 196 -51.23 5.10 -38.56
C ASN A 196 -51.88 6.48 -38.71
N GLU A 197 -51.37 7.52 -38.07
CA GLU A 197 -51.62 8.90 -38.53
C GLU A 197 -50.50 9.87 -38.07
N LEU A 198 -50.13 10.71 -39.03
CA LEU A 198 -49.08 11.72 -39.03
C LEU A 198 -49.45 12.92 -38.15
N GLU A 199 -48.46 13.62 -37.56
CA GLU A 199 -48.32 15.06 -37.77
C GLU A 199 -46.99 15.64 -37.28
N GLU A 200 -46.48 16.60 -38.06
CA GLU A 200 -45.35 17.48 -37.81
C GLU A 200 -45.68 18.52 -36.72
N SER A 201 -44.69 18.94 -35.93
CA SER A 201 -44.41 20.38 -35.75
C SER A 201 -43.17 20.63 -34.90
N ALA A 202 -42.41 21.62 -35.35
CA ALA A 202 -41.29 22.24 -34.68
C ALA A 202 -41.76 23.16 -33.54
N PHE A 203 -40.98 23.27 -32.45
CA PHE A 203 -40.96 24.48 -31.62
C PHE A 203 -39.60 24.64 -30.94
N GLN A 204 -38.90 25.73 -31.29
CA GLN A 204 -37.92 26.42 -30.47
C GLN A 204 -38.65 27.27 -29.43
N SER A 205 -38.14 27.39 -28.21
CA SER A 205 -38.23 28.63 -27.45
C SER A 205 -37.23 28.64 -26.30
N ASP A 206 -36.27 29.55 -26.42
CA ASP A 206 -35.56 30.19 -25.31
C ASP A 206 -36.53 31.03 -24.46
N SER A 207 -36.29 31.08 -23.16
CA SER A 207 -36.36 32.27 -22.27
C SER A 207 -36.21 31.75 -20.82
N ASP A 208 -35.17 32.11 -20.05
CA ASP A 208 -34.98 33.43 -19.39
C ASP A 208 -36.29 33.89 -18.69
N GLU A 209 -36.32 34.36 -17.45
CA GLU A 209 -35.32 34.94 -16.57
C GLU A 209 -36.01 35.25 -15.23
N CYS A 210 -35.19 35.64 -14.25
CA CYS A 210 -35.50 36.57 -13.18
C CYS A 210 -36.38 36.09 -12.00
N ALA A 211 -36.13 36.50 -10.76
CA ALA A 211 -35.05 37.27 -10.14
C ALA A 211 -35.37 37.29 -8.63
N SER A 212 -34.36 37.59 -7.81
CA SER A 212 -34.37 38.78 -6.92
C SER A 212 -33.46 38.53 -5.71
N GLN A 213 -32.21 39.03 -5.78
CA GLN A 213 -31.72 40.26 -5.10
C GLN A 213 -31.30 39.99 -3.65
N CYS A 214 -30.26 40.57 -3.05
CA CYS A 214 -29.24 41.59 -3.33
C CYS A 214 -28.17 41.38 -2.21
N SER A 215 -26.90 41.78 -2.27
CA SER A 215 -26.35 43.08 -2.63
C SER A 215 -24.80 43.01 -2.71
N GLU A 216 -24.26 43.61 -3.77
CA GLU A 216 -23.17 44.61 -3.81
C GLU A 216 -21.80 44.28 -3.15
N GLY A 217 -20.65 44.46 -3.80
CA GLY A 217 -20.34 45.06 -5.09
C GLY A 217 -18.83 45.34 -5.17
N SER A 218 -18.26 45.20 -6.36
CA SER A 218 -17.21 46.08 -6.92
C SER A 218 -16.66 45.47 -8.21
N GLU A 219 -16.63 46.31 -9.24
CA GLU A 219 -16.46 46.06 -10.65
C GLU A 219 -15.01 45.78 -11.12
N TYR A 220 -14.93 44.92 -12.14
CA TYR A 220 -14.05 44.95 -13.33
C TYR A 220 -12.53 45.23 -13.20
N LEU A 221 -11.71 44.25 -13.62
CA LEU A 221 -11.05 44.24 -14.95
C LEU A 221 -10.37 42.88 -15.23
N PRO A 222 -10.46 42.33 -16.46
CA PRO A 222 -9.84 41.08 -16.84
C PRO A 222 -8.37 41.31 -17.23
N GLY A 223 -7.46 41.10 -16.28
CA GLY A 223 -6.01 41.19 -16.50
C GLY A 223 -5.36 39.83 -16.31
N GLY A 224 -5.12 39.10 -17.40
CA GLY A 224 -4.38 37.85 -17.39
C GLY A 224 -2.97 38.04 -16.82
N LYS A 225 -2.77 37.66 -15.56
CA LYS A 225 -1.43 37.47 -14.99
C LYS A 225 -0.94 36.09 -15.38
N LYS A 226 -0.14 36.04 -16.45
CA LYS A 226 0.78 34.91 -16.72
C LYS A 226 1.54 34.65 -15.42
N SER A 227 1.27 33.51 -14.79
CA SER A 227 2.01 33.00 -13.64
C SER A 227 3.50 33.09 -13.95
N GLN A 228 4.23 33.94 -13.23
CA GLN A 228 5.68 34.04 -13.35
C GLN A 228 6.25 32.69 -12.95
N ALA A 229 6.84 31.98 -13.91
CA ALA A 229 7.47 30.69 -13.69
C ALA A 229 8.54 30.83 -12.59
N ALA A 230 8.31 30.14 -11.48
CA ALA A 230 9.29 30.01 -10.42
C ALA A 230 10.55 29.31 -10.96
N SER A 231 11.71 29.95 -10.85
CA SER A 231 12.99 29.35 -11.23
C SER A 231 13.48 28.36 -10.17
N ILE A 232 14.02 27.22 -10.60
CA ILE A 232 14.61 26.22 -9.69
C ILE A 232 16.13 26.31 -9.83
N TYR A 233 16.84 26.44 -8.71
CA TYR A 233 18.30 26.48 -8.65
C TYR A 233 18.84 25.13 -8.15
N TYR A 234 19.55 24.40 -9.01
CA TYR A 234 20.07 23.06 -8.71
C TYR A 234 21.49 23.06 -8.11
N PHE A 235 22.26 24.14 -8.28
CA PHE A 235 23.65 24.25 -7.80
C PHE A 235 23.78 25.12 -6.55
N THR A 236 22.98 24.83 -5.54
CA THR A 236 23.01 25.54 -4.26
C THR A 236 24.09 24.92 -3.35
N GLY A 237 24.91 25.75 -2.69
CA GLY A 237 26.00 25.30 -1.81
C GLY A 237 27.30 24.88 -2.52
N ASN A 238 28.27 24.36 -1.75
CA ASN A 238 29.64 24.07 -2.22
C ASN A 238 29.80 22.69 -2.90
N GLY A 239 28.78 22.22 -3.61
CA GLY A 239 28.89 20.99 -4.40
C GLY A 239 29.90 21.14 -5.55
N SER A 240 30.36 20.04 -6.12
CA SER A 240 31.27 20.07 -7.27
C SER A 240 30.50 19.87 -8.56
N SER A 241 30.63 20.79 -9.52
CA SER A 241 30.17 20.56 -10.90
C SER A 241 31.27 19.96 -11.78
N ASP A 242 32.43 19.67 -11.18
CA ASP A 242 33.57 19.11 -11.88
C ASP A 242 33.26 17.68 -12.35
N CYS A 243 33.47 17.45 -13.64
CA CYS A 243 33.37 16.15 -14.32
C CYS A 243 34.66 15.81 -15.08
N SER A 244 35.77 16.45 -14.71
CA SER A 244 37.06 16.31 -15.37
C SER A 244 37.55 14.86 -15.39
N LYS A 245 38.17 14.45 -16.50
CA LYS A 245 38.63 13.06 -16.73
C LYS A 245 39.71 12.64 -15.75
N GLU A 246 40.44 13.61 -15.20
CA GLU A 246 41.46 13.47 -14.18
C GLU A 246 40.90 12.89 -12.86
N LEU A 247 39.58 12.97 -12.66
CA LEU A 247 38.92 12.41 -11.49
C LEU A 247 38.32 11.02 -11.75
N TRP A 248 38.41 10.50 -12.98
CA TRP A 248 37.79 9.24 -13.35
C TRP A 248 38.63 8.09 -12.83
N THR A 249 37.98 7.20 -12.08
CA THR A 249 38.52 5.88 -11.75
C THR A 249 37.60 4.84 -12.36
N PRO A 250 38.14 3.75 -12.92
CA PRO A 250 37.34 2.80 -13.67
C PRO A 250 36.33 2.08 -12.78
N TRP A 251 35.14 1.83 -13.32
CA TRP A 251 34.15 0.92 -12.76
C TRP A 251 33.85 -0.16 -13.80
N VAL A 252 34.57 -1.27 -13.68
CA VAL A 252 34.54 -2.33 -14.70
C VAL A 252 33.46 -3.35 -14.40
N ILE A 253 32.56 -3.59 -15.36
CA ILE A 253 31.57 -4.67 -15.35
C ILE A 253 31.74 -5.46 -16.65
N GLU A 254 31.91 -6.77 -16.55
CA GLU A 254 32.13 -7.67 -17.71
C GLU A 254 33.24 -7.20 -18.68
N GLY A 255 34.26 -6.54 -18.15
CA GLY A 255 35.39 -6.03 -18.93
C GLY A 255 35.16 -4.65 -19.56
N GLU A 256 33.98 -4.05 -19.43
CA GLU A 256 33.69 -2.69 -19.87
C GLU A 256 33.75 -1.69 -18.71
N ASP A 257 34.46 -0.58 -18.89
CA ASP A 257 34.47 0.52 -17.91
C ASP A 257 33.24 1.43 -18.09
N LEU A 258 32.30 1.32 -17.16
CA LEU A 258 31.06 2.11 -17.17
C LEU A 258 31.23 3.50 -16.55
N ALA A 259 32.36 3.80 -15.91
CA ALA A 259 32.57 5.09 -15.24
C ALA A 259 32.48 6.26 -16.23
N GLY A 260 33.04 6.12 -17.42
CA GLY A 260 33.00 7.17 -18.46
C GLY A 260 31.58 7.52 -18.88
N LYS A 261 30.75 6.50 -19.15
CA LYS A 261 29.32 6.66 -19.51
C LYS A 261 28.54 7.41 -18.43
N ILE A 262 28.78 7.07 -17.17
CA ILE A 262 28.16 7.71 -16.01
C ILE A 262 28.56 9.19 -15.90
N TRP A 263 29.84 9.49 -16.09
CA TRP A 263 30.34 10.86 -16.06
C TRP A 263 29.79 11.70 -17.21
N GLU A 264 29.70 11.15 -18.42
CA GLU A 264 29.09 11.78 -19.58
C GLU A 264 27.61 12.09 -19.35
N TYR A 265 26.86 11.12 -18.81
CA TYR A 265 25.48 11.33 -18.40
C TYR A 265 25.39 12.47 -17.38
N ARG A 266 26.22 12.48 -16.34
CA ARG A 266 26.23 13.56 -15.35
C ARG A 266 26.55 14.92 -15.97
N MET A 267 27.52 15.00 -16.90
CA MET A 267 27.84 16.25 -17.61
C MET A 267 26.60 16.81 -18.32
N MET A 268 25.84 15.96 -19.00
CA MET A 268 24.59 16.34 -19.65
C MET A 268 23.60 16.94 -18.64
N ILE A 269 23.39 16.25 -17.51
CA ILE A 269 22.48 16.72 -16.46
C ILE A 269 22.95 18.06 -15.86
N CYS A 270 24.26 18.20 -15.60
CA CYS A 270 24.82 19.46 -15.12
C CYS A 270 24.64 20.61 -16.13
N GLN A 271 24.73 20.33 -17.43
CA GLN A 271 24.46 21.33 -18.48
C GLN A 271 22.97 21.73 -18.51
N LYS A 272 22.04 20.78 -18.42
CA LYS A 272 20.59 21.06 -18.28
C LYS A 272 20.33 21.98 -17.09
N ALA A 273 20.86 21.63 -15.93
CA ALA A 273 20.72 22.44 -14.72
C ALA A 273 21.35 23.84 -14.84
N LYS A 274 22.48 24.00 -15.55
CA LYS A 274 23.11 25.31 -15.80
C LYS A 274 22.24 26.19 -16.71
N LYS A 275 21.52 25.58 -17.64
CA LYS A 275 20.52 26.23 -18.50
C LYS A 275 19.19 26.49 -17.79
N LEU A 276 19.08 26.15 -16.50
CA LEU A 276 17.85 26.24 -15.70
C LEU A 276 16.69 25.43 -16.30
N GLU A 277 17.02 24.36 -17.03
CA GLU A 277 16.03 23.38 -17.49
C GLU A 277 15.55 22.54 -16.30
N ALA A 278 14.26 22.18 -16.29
CA ALA A 278 13.70 21.33 -15.26
C ALA A 278 14.24 19.91 -15.42
N LEU A 279 14.79 19.35 -14.35
CA LEU A 279 15.25 17.96 -14.32
C LEU A 279 14.08 17.00 -14.18
N SER A 280 14.07 15.96 -15.00
CA SER A 280 13.03 14.94 -15.02
C SER A 280 13.24 13.93 -13.88
N GLY A 281 12.50 14.12 -12.78
CA GLY A 281 12.39 13.16 -11.68
C GLY A 281 13.66 12.98 -10.83
N SER A 282 13.64 11.97 -9.96
CA SER A 282 14.71 11.75 -8.98
C SER A 282 16.02 11.25 -9.60
N VAL A 283 15.97 10.52 -10.73
CA VAL A 283 17.18 10.00 -11.41
C VAL A 283 18.12 11.14 -11.81
N GLU A 284 17.62 12.19 -12.46
CA GLU A 284 18.44 13.33 -12.87
C GLU A 284 18.86 14.20 -11.67
N LYS A 285 17.95 14.48 -10.73
CA LYS A 285 18.27 15.30 -9.53
C LYS A 285 19.35 14.67 -8.65
N LEU A 286 19.34 13.35 -8.52
CA LEU A 286 20.34 12.60 -7.77
C LEU A 286 21.69 12.57 -8.51
N ALA A 287 21.67 12.45 -9.84
CA ALA A 287 22.90 12.41 -10.65
C ALA A 287 23.74 13.68 -10.53
N ILE A 288 23.12 14.86 -10.39
CA ILE A 288 23.83 16.11 -10.06
C ILE A 288 24.70 15.94 -8.81
N ASN A 289 24.25 15.13 -7.86
CA ASN A 289 24.89 14.90 -6.59
C ASN A 289 25.72 13.62 -6.53
N HIS A 290 26.13 13.12 -7.70
CA HIS A 290 26.95 11.91 -7.86
C HIS A 290 26.25 10.60 -7.46
N ILE A 291 24.93 10.63 -7.27
CA ILE A 291 24.13 9.45 -6.92
C ILE A 291 23.39 8.99 -8.16
N TYR A 292 23.64 7.75 -8.58
CA TYR A 292 23.05 7.15 -9.77
C TYR A 292 22.06 6.08 -9.34
N LEU A 293 20.78 6.34 -9.59
CA LEU A 293 19.67 5.47 -9.19
C LEU A 293 19.38 4.44 -10.28
N PHE A 294 19.49 3.16 -9.93
CA PHE A 294 19.18 2.01 -10.78
C PHE A 294 17.94 1.30 -10.26
N ASP A 295 16.80 1.54 -10.91
CA ASP A 295 15.54 0.85 -10.68
C ASP A 295 15.37 -0.24 -11.75
N PRO A 296 15.18 -1.52 -11.39
CA PRO A 296 14.94 -2.59 -12.35
C PRO A 296 13.77 -2.32 -13.32
N LYS A 297 12.78 -1.51 -12.89
CA LYS A 297 11.60 -1.15 -13.68
C LYS A 297 11.82 0.08 -14.57
N ASP A 298 12.92 0.81 -14.42
CA ASP A 298 13.23 1.96 -15.27
C ASP A 298 13.95 1.50 -16.54
N THR A 299 13.20 1.50 -17.64
CA THR A 299 13.71 1.15 -18.98
C THR A 299 13.61 2.31 -19.96
N SER A 300 13.49 3.54 -19.47
CA SER A 300 13.20 4.72 -20.31
C SER A 300 13.97 5.98 -19.93
N SER A 301 14.71 5.97 -18.81
CA SER A 301 15.54 7.10 -18.46
C SER A 301 16.77 7.22 -19.36
N ALA A 302 17.27 8.45 -19.51
CA ALA A 302 18.53 8.70 -20.20
C ALA A 302 19.73 7.99 -19.53
N LEU A 303 19.63 7.63 -18.24
CA LEU A 303 20.64 6.81 -17.59
C LEU A 303 20.58 5.34 -18.08
N TYR A 304 19.37 4.78 -18.20
CA TYR A 304 19.18 3.46 -18.81
C TYR A 304 19.75 3.40 -20.23
N ASP A 305 19.43 4.41 -21.05
CA ASP A 305 19.94 4.51 -22.43
C ASP A 305 21.48 4.61 -22.47
N ALA A 306 22.09 5.36 -21.56
CA ALA A 306 23.54 5.53 -21.49
C ALA A 306 24.29 4.25 -21.09
N ILE A 307 23.70 3.46 -20.19
CA ILE A 307 24.30 2.21 -19.68
C ILE A 307 24.05 1.04 -20.62
N GLY A 308 22.84 0.96 -21.18
CA GLY A 308 22.37 -0.13 -22.04
C GLY A 308 21.76 -1.30 -21.26
N ALA A 309 20.83 -1.99 -21.90
CA ALA A 309 19.98 -3.02 -21.29
C ALA A 309 20.76 -4.17 -20.61
N ALA A 310 21.85 -4.65 -21.22
CA ALA A 310 22.64 -5.77 -20.71
C ALA A 310 23.31 -5.42 -19.37
N HIS A 311 24.06 -4.32 -19.33
CA HIS A 311 24.69 -3.83 -18.09
C HIS A 311 23.65 -3.41 -17.05
N TRP A 312 22.53 -2.84 -17.48
CA TRP A 312 21.43 -2.50 -16.57
C TRP A 312 20.96 -3.74 -15.81
N ALA A 313 20.63 -4.81 -16.53
CA ALA A 313 20.19 -6.07 -15.94
C ALA A 313 21.22 -6.65 -14.95
N ILE A 314 22.52 -6.57 -15.28
CA ILE A 314 23.59 -7.00 -14.38
C ILE A 314 23.64 -6.15 -13.10
N ILE A 315 23.60 -4.82 -13.24
CA ILE A 315 23.67 -3.88 -12.11
C ILE A 315 22.44 -4.04 -11.20
N THR A 316 21.25 -4.14 -11.80
CA THR A 316 19.97 -4.26 -11.10
C THR A 316 19.63 -5.68 -10.70
N SER A 317 20.46 -6.67 -11.04
CA SER A 317 20.26 -8.05 -10.59
C SER A 317 20.18 -8.07 -9.05
N MET A 318 19.06 -8.59 -8.55
CA MET A 318 18.81 -8.73 -7.13
C MET A 318 19.49 -10.01 -6.66
N SER A 319 20.59 -9.88 -5.92
CA SER A 319 21.24 -11.00 -5.25
C SER A 319 20.72 -11.10 -3.82
N LEU A 320 19.44 -11.43 -3.65
CA LEU A 320 18.92 -11.85 -2.34
C LEU A 320 19.20 -13.34 -2.19
N ASN A 321 20.01 -13.71 -1.20
CA ASN A 321 20.20 -15.11 -0.88
C ASN A 321 18.94 -15.63 -0.18
N LYS A 322 18.44 -16.79 -0.57
CA LYS A 322 17.36 -17.40 0.20
C LYS A 322 17.95 -17.97 1.50
N LEU A 323 17.79 -17.26 2.62
CA LEU A 323 18.36 -17.68 3.91
C LEU A 323 17.48 -18.70 4.61
N LEU A 324 16.16 -18.60 4.44
CA LEU A 324 15.24 -19.62 4.91
C LEU A 324 15.09 -20.74 3.88
N PRO A 325 15.20 -22.02 4.27
CA PRO A 325 14.88 -23.14 3.39
C PRO A 325 13.47 -23.01 2.80
N SER A 326 13.27 -23.48 1.56
CA SER A 326 11.97 -23.41 0.89
C SER A 326 10.85 -24.04 1.70
N ASP A 327 11.14 -25.15 2.37
CA ASP A 327 10.16 -25.88 3.19
C ASP A 327 9.80 -25.07 4.45
N SER A 328 10.76 -24.36 5.04
CA SER A 328 10.53 -23.46 6.18
C SER A 328 9.67 -22.26 5.80
N ILE A 329 9.90 -21.66 4.62
CA ILE A 329 9.03 -20.58 4.12
C ILE A 329 7.61 -21.11 3.89
N SER A 330 7.47 -22.26 3.26
CA SER A 330 6.15 -22.83 2.96
C SER A 330 5.39 -23.21 4.23
N SER A 331 6.10 -23.76 5.22
CA SER A 331 5.55 -24.08 6.54
C SER A 331 5.11 -22.81 7.28
N LEU A 332 5.93 -21.75 7.24
CA LEU A 332 5.60 -20.46 7.85
C LEU A 332 4.40 -19.80 7.17
N VAL A 333 4.30 -19.86 5.84
CA VAL A 333 3.14 -19.37 5.09
C VAL A 333 1.89 -20.12 5.51
N SER A 334 1.95 -21.45 5.58
CA SER A 334 0.81 -22.29 5.99
C SER A 334 0.38 -21.96 7.41
N TYR A 335 1.33 -21.86 8.33
CA TYR A 335 1.08 -21.47 9.72
C TYR A 335 0.47 -20.06 9.84
N ALA A 336 0.98 -19.08 9.08
CA ALA A 336 0.43 -17.73 9.06
C ALA A 336 -1.02 -17.69 8.52
N ILE A 337 -1.35 -18.56 7.55
CA ILE A 337 -2.73 -18.70 7.05
C ILE A 337 -3.63 -19.32 8.13
N GLU A 338 -3.17 -20.34 8.85
CA GLU A 338 -3.92 -20.92 9.96
C GLU A 338 -4.22 -19.88 11.04
N LEU A 339 -3.21 -19.10 11.46
CA LEU A 339 -3.39 -18.02 12.43
C LEU A 339 -4.42 -16.97 11.96
N SER A 340 -4.45 -16.64 10.67
CA SER A 340 -5.39 -15.66 10.11
C SER A 340 -6.86 -16.06 10.19
N GLN A 341 -7.14 -17.35 10.41
CA GLN A 341 -8.49 -17.90 10.53
C GLN A 341 -8.96 -18.00 11.99
N MET A 342 -8.08 -17.70 12.94
CA MET A 342 -8.34 -17.83 14.36
C MET A 342 -8.76 -16.50 14.99
N SER A 343 -9.41 -16.59 16.17
CA SER A 343 -9.57 -15.40 17.01
C SER A 343 -8.21 -14.89 17.48
N TYR A 344 -8.09 -13.59 17.74
CA TYR A 344 -6.84 -12.97 18.22
C TYR A 344 -6.24 -13.70 19.44
N ALA A 345 -7.06 -14.00 20.45
CA ALA A 345 -6.60 -14.69 21.66
C ALA A 345 -6.03 -16.08 21.34
N THR A 346 -6.74 -16.85 20.52
CA THR A 346 -6.28 -18.19 20.10
C THR A 346 -5.00 -18.13 19.27
N ALA A 347 -4.91 -17.17 18.35
CA ALA A 347 -3.71 -16.97 17.52
C ALA A 347 -2.50 -16.62 18.38
N GLN A 348 -2.68 -15.74 19.38
CA GLN A 348 -1.63 -15.37 20.33
C GLN A 348 -1.15 -16.59 21.14
N ASP A 349 -2.05 -17.38 21.70
CA ASP A 349 -1.71 -18.60 22.44
C ASP A 349 -0.94 -19.60 21.56
N CYS A 350 -1.39 -19.81 20.31
CA CYS A 350 -0.71 -20.68 19.36
C CYS A 350 0.73 -20.22 19.06
N VAL A 351 0.98 -18.91 18.87
CA VAL A 351 2.33 -18.40 18.65
C VAL A 351 3.20 -18.56 19.91
N LEU A 352 2.64 -18.41 21.10
CA LEU A 352 3.36 -18.65 22.37
C LEU A 352 3.81 -20.10 22.51
N ASP A 353 3.00 -21.05 22.07
CA ASP A 353 3.30 -22.49 22.12
C ASP A 353 4.14 -22.97 20.92
N TRP A 354 4.31 -22.14 19.89
CA TRP A 354 5.05 -22.52 18.69
C TRP A 354 6.53 -22.82 18.96
N GLU A 355 7.01 -23.99 18.54
CA GLU A 355 8.40 -24.45 18.75
C GLU A 355 9.35 -24.17 17.58
N GLY A 356 8.93 -23.31 16.64
CA GLY A 356 9.72 -22.98 15.45
C GLY A 356 10.91 -22.06 15.71
N ASP A 357 11.42 -21.45 14.62
CA ASP A 357 12.57 -20.55 14.69
C ASP A 357 12.35 -19.40 15.68
N ARG A 358 13.36 -19.12 16.51
CA ARG A 358 13.28 -18.15 17.60
C ARG A 358 13.03 -16.72 17.10
N ASP A 359 13.71 -16.31 16.03
CA ASP A 359 13.58 -14.96 15.48
C ASP A 359 12.21 -14.81 14.81
N VAL A 360 11.73 -15.84 14.10
CA VAL A 360 10.37 -15.88 13.54
C VAL A 360 9.32 -15.79 14.66
N LYS A 361 9.49 -16.56 15.74
CA LYS A 361 8.56 -16.58 16.88
C LYS A 361 8.49 -15.20 17.53
N LYS A 362 9.64 -14.54 17.67
CA LYS A 362 9.73 -13.18 18.20
C LYS A 362 9.00 -12.16 17.32
N ILE A 363 9.10 -12.28 15.99
CA ILE A 363 8.33 -11.43 15.07
C ILE A 363 6.83 -11.66 15.24
N LEU A 364 6.39 -12.91 15.18
CA LEU A 364 4.97 -13.23 15.29
C LEU A 364 4.42 -12.78 16.65
N ASN A 365 5.14 -13.02 17.74
CA ASN A 365 4.75 -12.53 19.07
C ASN A 365 4.64 -11.00 19.14
N HIS A 366 5.52 -10.26 18.45
CA HIS A 366 5.42 -8.80 18.41
C HIS A 366 4.27 -8.31 17.52
N LEU A 367 4.01 -8.97 16.39
CA LEU A 367 2.88 -8.64 15.51
C LEU A 367 1.52 -8.98 16.16
N LEU A 368 1.49 -9.95 17.07
CA LEU A 368 0.33 -10.36 17.86
C LEU A 368 0.43 -9.87 19.32
N ALA A 369 1.21 -8.83 19.59
CA ALA A 369 1.32 -8.26 20.94
C ALA A 369 0.03 -7.53 21.36
N ASP A 370 -0.71 -7.04 20.37
CA ASP A 370 -2.04 -6.46 20.49
C ASP A 370 -2.94 -6.94 19.34
N ASP A 371 -4.21 -6.57 19.40
CA ASP A 371 -5.22 -6.90 18.41
C ASP A 371 -5.21 -5.96 17.19
N PHE A 372 -4.11 -5.23 16.94
CA PHE A 372 -4.02 -4.23 15.86
C PHE A 372 -4.37 -4.81 14.48
N LEU A 373 -3.80 -5.97 14.12
CA LEU A 373 -4.09 -6.63 12.84
C LEU A 373 -5.51 -7.21 12.74
N TRP A 374 -6.21 -7.35 13.87
CA TRP A 374 -7.59 -7.85 13.97
C TRP A 374 -8.64 -6.72 13.98
N LYS A 375 -8.21 -5.46 14.01
CA LYS A 375 -9.11 -4.30 13.97
C LYS A 375 -9.32 -3.84 12.52
N ASP A 376 -10.58 -3.74 12.11
CA ASP A 376 -10.99 -3.10 10.84
C ASP A 376 -10.96 -1.56 10.96
N ALA A 377 -9.83 -0.99 11.40
CA ALA A 377 -9.70 0.45 11.59
C ALA A 377 -8.73 1.08 10.57
N ASP A 378 -9.04 2.32 10.16
CA ASP A 378 -8.15 3.16 9.36
C ASP A 378 -7.02 3.73 10.23
N PHE A 379 -5.91 3.00 10.30
CA PHE A 379 -4.75 3.43 11.09
C PHE A 379 -4.04 4.64 10.49
N ASN A 380 -3.33 5.38 11.35
CA ASN A 380 -2.42 6.43 10.92
C ASN A 380 -1.02 5.86 10.61
N GLU A 381 -0.17 6.70 10.02
CA GLU A 381 1.18 6.31 9.58
C GLU A 381 2.07 5.82 10.71
N LEU A 382 2.02 6.52 11.84
CA LEU A 382 2.84 6.23 13.01
C LEU A 382 2.47 4.86 13.58
N GLU A 383 1.17 4.58 13.68
CA GLU A 383 0.64 3.30 14.13
C GLU A 383 1.07 2.17 13.19
N MET A 384 0.95 2.34 11.88
CA MET A 384 1.44 1.35 10.91
C MET A 384 2.93 1.06 11.08
N VAL A 385 3.75 2.10 11.24
CA VAL A 385 5.18 1.94 11.43
C VAL A 385 5.50 1.23 12.75
N GLN A 386 4.83 1.60 13.84
CA GLN A 386 5.06 1.07 15.19
C GLN A 386 4.53 -0.35 15.40
N HIS A 387 3.36 -0.68 14.85
CA HIS A 387 2.74 -1.99 15.06
C HIS A 387 3.16 -3.00 13.98
N VAL A 388 3.55 -2.55 12.79
CA VAL A 388 3.83 -3.44 11.66
C VAL A 388 5.32 -3.51 11.31
N PHE A 389 6.01 -2.40 11.11
CA PHE A 389 7.43 -2.42 10.71
C PHE A 389 8.41 -2.53 11.89
N ASP A 390 8.11 -1.91 13.03
CA ASP A 390 8.95 -1.94 14.22
C ASP A 390 9.23 -3.36 14.75
N PRO A 391 8.28 -4.33 14.73
CA PRO A 391 8.59 -5.73 15.01
C PRO A 391 9.80 -6.28 14.21
N PHE A 392 9.85 -6.01 12.91
CA PHE A 392 10.97 -6.43 12.03
C PHE A 392 12.24 -5.67 12.37
N LEU A 393 12.15 -4.35 12.52
CA LEU A 393 13.30 -3.50 12.82
C LEU A 393 13.92 -3.82 14.18
N LYS A 394 13.13 -4.05 15.22
CA LYS A 394 13.61 -4.46 16.55
C LYS A 394 14.27 -5.83 16.52
N THR A 395 13.70 -6.77 15.77
CA THR A 395 14.15 -8.17 15.78
C THR A 395 15.38 -8.39 14.93
N PHE A 396 15.47 -7.77 13.75
CA PHE A 396 16.56 -8.05 12.80
C PHE A 396 17.61 -6.94 12.69
N ILE A 397 17.22 -5.68 12.90
CA ILE A 397 18.11 -4.53 12.65
C ILE A 397 18.68 -3.99 13.97
N SER A 398 17.82 -3.76 14.96
CA SER A 398 18.22 -3.21 16.28
C SER A 398 18.90 -4.24 17.17
N SER A 399 18.77 -5.53 16.84
CA SER A 399 19.42 -6.64 17.54
C SER A 399 20.87 -6.86 17.11
N ILE A 400 21.33 -6.18 16.06
CA ILE A 400 22.69 -6.33 15.54
C ILE A 400 23.68 -5.81 16.59
N GLN A 401 24.62 -6.67 16.98
CA GLN A 401 25.59 -6.36 18.01
C GLN A 401 26.49 -5.19 17.61
N GLY A 402 26.57 -4.15 18.46
CA GLY A 402 27.32 -2.91 18.19
C GLY A 402 26.53 -1.87 17.38
N GLY A 403 25.32 -2.22 16.95
CA GLY A 403 24.34 -1.31 16.38
C GLY A 403 23.38 -0.78 17.44
N ILE A 404 22.91 0.45 17.25
CA ILE A 404 21.87 1.08 18.06
C ILE A 404 20.79 1.58 17.10
N GLY A 405 19.70 0.82 17.01
CA GLY A 405 18.49 1.24 16.29
C GLY A 405 17.78 2.35 17.04
N ARG A 406 17.37 3.41 16.34
CA ARG A 406 16.68 4.56 16.95
C ARG A 406 15.58 5.08 16.03
N TRP A 407 14.43 5.31 16.66
CA TRP A 407 13.22 5.89 16.05
C TRP A 407 13.24 7.42 15.95
N ASP A 408 14.30 8.05 16.44
CA ASP A 408 14.42 9.49 16.32
C ASP A 408 15.74 9.99 16.94
N LYS A 409 16.54 10.69 16.14
CA LYS A 409 17.71 11.49 16.56
C LYS A 409 18.36 12.08 15.30
N ILE A 410 18.85 13.31 15.42
CA ILE A 410 19.37 14.13 14.32
C ILE A 410 20.39 13.32 13.47
N PHE A 411 20.09 13.09 12.20
CA PHE A 411 21.10 12.61 11.25
C PHE A 411 21.96 13.80 10.84
N LEU A 412 23.21 13.79 11.27
CA LEU A 412 24.13 14.88 11.02
C LEU A 412 24.66 14.78 9.58
N PRO A 413 24.48 15.83 8.75
CA PRO A 413 25.08 15.84 7.42
C PRO A 413 26.60 15.72 7.50
N SER A 414 27.23 15.31 6.39
CA SER A 414 28.69 15.34 6.31
C SER A 414 29.25 16.75 6.54
N GLN A 415 30.48 16.88 7.05
CA GLN A 415 31.09 18.19 7.31
C GLN A 415 31.14 19.09 6.08
N GLN A 416 31.23 18.49 4.88
CA GLN A 416 31.21 19.23 3.61
C GLN A 416 29.86 19.92 3.37
N ARG A 417 28.73 19.26 3.72
CA ARG A 417 27.40 19.87 3.70
C ARG A 417 27.17 20.81 4.89
N LYS A 418 27.62 20.46 6.10
CA LYS A 418 27.47 21.28 7.31
C LYS A 418 28.05 22.69 7.18
N LYS A 419 29.17 22.86 6.46
CA LYS A 419 29.76 24.19 6.21
C LYS A 419 28.78 25.17 5.53
N ASN A 420 27.73 24.65 4.90
CA ASN A 420 26.72 25.42 4.16
C ASN A 420 25.33 25.44 4.84
N ALA A 421 25.18 24.79 6.01
CA ALA A 421 23.92 24.75 6.75
C ALA A 421 23.42 26.15 7.18
N HIS A 422 24.27 27.17 7.08
CA HIS A 422 23.91 28.57 7.32
C HIS A 422 23.10 29.20 6.18
N ILE A 423 23.13 28.64 4.97
CA ILE A 423 22.32 29.08 3.82
C ILE A 423 20.97 28.34 3.79
N GLU A 424 20.92 27.14 4.39
CA GLU A 424 19.73 26.32 4.50
C GLU A 424 18.88 26.73 5.72
N THR A 425 18.12 27.82 5.60
CA THR A 425 17.14 28.22 6.63
C THR A 425 16.00 27.20 6.82
N GLU A 426 15.73 26.34 5.83
CA GLU A 426 14.69 25.32 5.87
C GLU A 426 15.22 23.88 6.08
N GLY A 427 16.54 23.66 5.99
CA GLY A 427 17.15 22.33 5.86
C GLY A 427 17.87 21.78 7.08
N ARG A 428 17.68 22.33 8.28
CA ARG A 428 18.38 21.88 9.49
C ARG A 428 18.03 20.42 9.85
N GLY A 429 18.90 19.50 9.43
CA GLY A 429 18.93 18.10 9.88
C GLY A 429 17.80 17.26 9.31
N ARG A 430 17.98 16.73 8.09
CA ARG A 430 17.05 15.75 7.48
C ARG A 430 16.99 14.50 8.36
N ARG A 431 16.04 14.49 9.28
CA ARG A 431 15.85 13.42 10.26
C ARG A 431 15.09 12.27 9.58
N PRO A 432 15.67 11.07 9.46
CA PRO A 432 14.90 9.90 9.06
C PRO A 432 14.00 9.45 10.20
N ASP A 433 12.91 8.76 9.87
CA ASP A 433 11.96 8.21 10.85
C ASP A 433 12.60 7.07 11.66
N PHE A 434 13.54 6.33 11.06
CA PHE A 434 14.37 5.36 11.78
C PHE A 434 15.77 5.30 11.20
N PHE A 435 16.75 4.96 12.05
CA PHE A 435 18.09 4.62 11.58
C PHE A 435 18.78 3.59 12.47
N LEU A 436 19.73 2.85 11.88
CA LEU A 436 20.72 2.05 12.60
C LEU A 436 22.04 2.80 12.63
N GLN A 437 22.50 3.10 13.85
CA GLN A 437 23.79 3.73 14.07
C GLN A 437 24.75 2.73 14.71
N CYS A 438 25.93 2.56 14.12
CA CYS A 438 26.98 1.72 14.67
C CYS A 438 27.97 2.58 15.47
N GLU A 439 28.36 2.10 16.65
CA GLU A 439 29.36 2.73 17.50
C GLU A 439 30.50 1.73 17.76
N PHE A 440 31.68 2.07 17.26
CA PHE A 440 32.94 1.37 17.53
C PHE A 440 33.93 2.36 18.14
N PRO A 441 34.99 1.90 18.82
CA PRO A 441 36.04 2.80 19.28
C PRO A 441 36.58 3.69 18.14
N GLY A 442 36.35 5.00 18.26
CA GLY A 442 36.76 5.99 17.25
C GLY A 442 35.93 6.01 15.96
N LEU A 443 34.79 5.30 15.88
CA LEU A 443 33.88 5.38 14.73
C LEU A 443 32.42 5.41 15.14
N LYS A 444 31.71 6.40 14.61
CA LYS A 444 30.27 6.52 14.74
C LYS A 444 29.70 6.75 13.35
N SER A 445 28.89 5.82 12.85
CA SER A 445 28.30 5.94 11.51
C SER A 445 26.93 5.29 11.42
N PHE A 446 26.19 5.63 10.36
CA PHE A 446 24.86 5.12 10.08
C PHE A 446 24.95 4.11 8.94
N LEU A 447 24.35 2.92 9.11
CA LEU A 447 24.38 1.88 8.07
C LEU A 447 23.00 1.61 7.46
N TYR A 448 21.94 1.99 8.17
CA TYR A 448 20.57 1.85 7.73
C TYR A 448 19.77 3.11 8.06
N VAL A 449 18.91 3.56 7.13
CA VAL A 449 17.93 4.62 7.36
C VAL A 449 16.58 4.22 6.78
N MET A 450 15.49 4.73 7.35
CA MET A 450 14.14 4.51 6.86
C MET A 450 13.35 5.81 6.90
N GLU A 451 12.57 6.04 5.84
CA GLU A 451 11.53 7.06 5.78
C GLU A 451 10.20 6.35 5.53
N ALA A 452 9.15 6.71 6.26
CA ALA A 452 7.80 6.21 6.09
C ALA A 452 6.84 7.32 5.69
N LYS A 453 5.78 6.96 4.96
CA LYS A 453 4.65 7.81 4.58
C LYS A 453 3.34 7.03 4.52
N LYS A 454 2.21 7.68 4.84
CA LYS A 454 0.87 7.07 4.75
C LYS A 454 0.41 6.81 3.31
N THR A 455 0.67 7.74 2.39
CA THR A 455 0.07 7.72 1.04
C THR A 455 1.09 7.88 -0.07
N SER A 456 0.82 7.24 -1.20
CA SER A 456 1.66 7.21 -2.39
C SER A 456 1.53 8.48 -3.25
N GLN A 457 1.63 9.66 -2.64
CA GLN A 457 1.72 10.89 -3.43
C GLN A 457 3.06 10.91 -4.16
N LYS A 458 3.04 10.79 -5.50
CA LYS A 458 4.24 10.61 -6.33
C LYS A 458 5.34 11.64 -6.05
N ALA A 459 4.98 12.92 -5.87
CA ALA A 459 5.94 13.98 -5.60
C ALA A 459 6.59 13.82 -4.21
N THR A 460 5.82 13.43 -3.20
CA THR A 460 6.31 13.16 -1.84
C THR A 460 7.25 11.96 -1.83
N LEU A 461 6.87 10.87 -2.51
CA LEU A 461 7.70 9.68 -2.64
C LEU A 461 9.06 9.96 -3.30
N GLN A 462 9.08 10.79 -4.33
CA GLN A 462 10.33 11.23 -4.97
C GLN A 462 11.20 12.04 -4.01
N ASN A 463 10.61 12.94 -3.23
CA ASN A 463 11.34 13.73 -2.24
C ASN A 463 11.92 12.84 -1.12
N ASP A 464 11.19 11.82 -0.67
CA ASP A 464 11.65 10.89 0.36
C ASP A 464 12.74 9.95 -0.15
N LEU A 465 12.61 9.47 -1.39
CA LEU A 465 13.66 8.72 -2.06
C LEU A 465 14.94 9.56 -2.18
N GLU A 466 14.81 10.82 -2.64
CA GLU A 466 15.92 11.75 -2.71
C GLU A 466 16.53 11.97 -1.32
N LYS A 467 15.71 12.21 -0.29
CA LYS A 467 16.13 12.37 1.11
C LYS A 467 16.95 11.16 1.57
N VAL A 468 16.43 9.94 1.42
CA VAL A 468 17.12 8.70 1.78
C VAL A 468 18.45 8.58 1.05
N ALA A 469 18.47 8.77 -0.27
CA ALA A 469 19.68 8.71 -1.08
C ALA A 469 20.78 9.66 -0.56
N PHE A 470 20.40 10.89 -0.23
CA PHE A 470 21.31 11.87 0.34
C PHE A 470 21.87 11.45 1.71
N LEU A 471 21.06 10.83 2.57
CA LEU A 471 21.50 10.32 3.87
C LEU A 471 22.47 9.13 3.71
N LEU A 472 22.18 8.21 2.79
CA LEU A 472 23.08 7.09 2.46
C LEU A 472 24.45 7.57 1.97
N LYS A 473 24.46 8.55 1.06
CA LYS A 473 25.70 9.17 0.60
C LYS A 473 26.45 9.84 1.75
N ASP A 474 25.76 10.56 2.64
CA ASP A 474 26.39 11.18 3.80
C ASP A 474 27.03 10.15 4.74
N ALA A 475 26.40 9.00 4.93
CA ALA A 475 26.95 7.91 5.72
C ALA A 475 28.28 7.40 5.13
N ILE A 476 28.32 7.15 3.82
CA ILE A 476 29.55 6.75 3.12
C ILE A 476 30.62 7.85 3.25
N ASP A 477 30.26 9.11 3.01
CA ASP A 477 31.18 10.25 3.08
C ASP A 477 31.74 10.46 4.49
N ASP A 478 30.96 10.14 5.52
CA ASP A 478 31.39 10.18 6.91
C ASP A 478 32.33 9.03 7.26
N MET A 479 32.05 7.81 6.79
CA MET A 479 32.95 6.66 6.96
C MET A 479 34.31 6.88 6.26
N ALA A 480 34.31 7.39 5.03
CA ALA A 480 35.53 7.73 4.31
C ALA A 480 36.40 8.75 5.06
N ARG A 481 35.77 9.78 5.64
CA ARG A 481 36.47 10.79 6.47
C ARG A 481 37.02 10.20 7.77
N GLN A 482 36.32 9.24 8.35
CA GLN A 482 36.78 8.45 9.49
C GLN A 482 37.77 7.34 9.09
N ARG A 483 38.35 7.43 7.88
CA ARG A 483 39.38 6.55 7.33
C ARG A 483 38.95 5.08 7.26
N VAL A 484 37.66 4.82 7.05
CA VAL A 484 37.19 3.48 6.72
C VAL A 484 37.39 3.28 5.22
N ASP A 485 37.85 2.09 4.82
CA ASP A 485 37.80 1.68 3.41
C ASP A 485 36.35 1.51 2.95
N VAL A 486 35.88 2.47 2.16
CA VAL A 486 34.49 2.54 1.71
C VAL A 486 34.21 1.78 0.41
N VAL A 487 35.24 1.24 -0.26
CA VAL A 487 35.08 0.59 -1.58
C VAL A 487 34.18 -0.64 -1.51
N LYS A 488 34.23 -1.38 -0.40
CA LYS A 488 33.46 -2.61 -0.18
C LYS A 488 32.23 -2.43 0.72
N LEU A 489 31.94 -1.20 1.14
CA LEU A 489 30.84 -0.95 2.06
C LEU A 489 29.51 -0.80 1.30
N LYS A 490 28.46 -1.37 1.89
CA LYS A 490 27.07 -1.12 1.51
C LYS A 490 26.35 -0.45 2.65
N VAL A 491 25.64 0.63 2.36
CA VAL A 491 24.64 1.20 3.26
C VAL A 491 23.26 1.02 2.68
N PHE A 492 22.25 0.96 3.54
CA PHE A 492 20.90 0.57 3.15
C PHE A 492 19.89 1.64 3.54
N GLY A 493 18.90 1.86 2.68
CA GLY A 493 17.83 2.83 2.91
C GLY A 493 16.49 2.24 2.53
N MET A 494 15.45 2.45 3.33
CA MET A 494 14.10 1.98 3.02
C MET A 494 13.14 3.16 2.93
N VAL A 495 12.30 3.16 1.89
CA VAL A 495 11.18 4.09 1.77
C VAL A 495 9.89 3.30 1.89
N VAL A 496 9.10 3.57 2.92
CA VAL A 496 7.85 2.88 3.23
C VAL A 496 6.67 3.75 2.83
N VAL A 497 5.73 3.17 2.09
CA VAL A 497 4.45 3.78 1.75
C VAL A 497 3.33 2.83 2.14
N GLY A 498 2.58 3.18 3.19
CA GLY A 498 1.59 2.29 3.79
C GLY A 498 2.26 1.01 4.32
N VAL A 499 2.00 -0.13 3.67
CA VAL A 499 2.57 -1.44 4.02
C VAL A 499 3.68 -1.92 3.08
N GLU A 500 3.96 -1.16 2.02
CA GLU A 500 5.01 -1.48 1.05
C GLU A 500 6.29 -0.72 1.41
N GLY A 501 7.38 -1.44 1.65
CA GLY A 501 8.71 -0.89 1.81
C GLY A 501 9.58 -1.19 0.60
N VAL A 502 10.12 -0.16 -0.05
CA VAL A 502 11.15 -0.34 -1.08
C VAL A 502 12.51 -0.14 -0.44
N LEU A 503 13.29 -1.21 -0.39
CA LEU A 503 14.62 -1.25 0.18
C LEU A 503 15.65 -1.00 -0.91
N TYR A 504 16.59 -0.11 -0.64
CA TYR A 504 17.67 0.29 -1.52
C TYR A 504 19.03 0.00 -0.86
N SER A 505 20.02 -0.33 -1.67
CA SER A 505 21.42 -0.39 -1.28
C SER A 505 22.22 0.69 -2.00
N MET A 506 23.19 1.29 -1.33
CA MET A 506 24.13 2.24 -1.93
C MET A 506 25.58 1.82 -1.68
N GLN A 507 26.41 1.96 -2.72
CA GLN A 507 27.86 1.70 -2.70
C GLN A 507 28.62 2.79 -3.43
N LEU A 508 29.86 3.08 -3.00
CA LEU A 508 30.81 3.91 -3.74
C LEU A 508 31.75 3.01 -4.54
N VAL A 509 31.44 2.81 -5.82
CA VAL A 509 32.13 1.84 -6.68
C VAL A 509 33.36 2.42 -7.39
N ALA A 510 33.38 3.75 -7.54
CA ALA A 510 34.46 4.52 -8.14
C ALA A 510 34.42 5.95 -7.57
N ARG A 511 35.47 6.74 -7.82
CA ARG A 511 35.60 8.12 -7.36
C ARG A 511 34.42 8.96 -7.83
N GLY A 512 33.57 9.37 -6.88
CA GLY A 512 32.36 10.14 -7.17
C GLY A 512 31.25 9.37 -7.89
N ILE A 513 31.24 8.03 -7.83
CA ILE A 513 30.18 7.20 -8.42
C ILE A 513 29.50 6.39 -7.32
N TYR A 514 28.38 6.93 -6.82
CA TYR A 514 27.55 6.28 -5.81
C TYR A 514 26.40 5.57 -6.52
N ILE A 515 26.46 4.25 -6.56
CA ILE A 515 25.42 3.42 -7.18
C ILE A 515 24.38 3.15 -6.11
N MET A 516 23.17 3.66 -6.32
CA MET A 516 22.00 3.34 -5.53
C MET A 516 21.10 2.43 -6.35
N LYS A 517 20.82 1.23 -5.87
CA LYS A 517 19.94 0.30 -6.56
C LYS A 517 18.84 -0.22 -5.66
N GLN A 518 17.69 -0.54 -6.25
CA GLN A 518 16.65 -1.25 -5.53
C GLN A 518 17.17 -2.64 -5.14
N TYR A 519 17.13 -2.93 -3.84
CA TYR A 519 17.62 -4.17 -3.25
C TYR A 519 16.49 -5.18 -3.05
N ALA A 520 15.34 -4.74 -2.55
CA ALA A 520 14.15 -5.58 -2.36
C ALA A 520 12.88 -4.73 -2.28
N VAL A 521 11.73 -5.37 -2.46
CA VAL A 521 10.43 -4.84 -2.03
C VAL A 521 9.91 -5.73 -0.91
N VAL A 522 9.51 -5.15 0.20
CA VAL A 522 8.94 -5.84 1.35
C VAL A 522 7.49 -5.40 1.54
N TYR A 523 6.61 -6.36 1.77
CA TYR A 523 5.23 -6.13 2.15
C TYR A 523 5.04 -6.58 3.59
N ALA A 524 4.48 -5.69 4.39
CA ALA A 524 4.12 -6.00 5.77
C ALA A 524 2.60 -6.27 5.88
N PRO A 525 2.14 -7.07 6.86
CA PRO A 525 0.72 -7.40 6.95
C PRO A 525 -0.10 -6.14 7.26
N ARG A 526 -1.17 -5.91 6.48
CA ARG A 526 -2.14 -4.83 6.75
C ARG A 526 -3.22 -5.26 7.73
N SER A 527 -3.57 -6.54 7.68
CA SER A 527 -4.60 -7.17 8.49
C SER A 527 -4.20 -8.61 8.80
N GLN A 528 -4.97 -9.26 9.68
CA GLN A 528 -4.88 -10.70 9.96
C GLN A 528 -4.91 -11.54 8.67
N PHE A 529 -5.69 -11.14 7.66
CA PHE A 529 -5.84 -11.88 6.41
C PHE A 529 -4.61 -11.81 5.51
N ASP A 530 -3.68 -10.90 5.80
CA ASP A 530 -2.45 -10.70 5.04
C ASP A 530 -1.23 -11.32 5.74
N LEU A 531 -1.40 -12.06 6.84
CA LEU A 531 -0.28 -12.59 7.62
C LEU A 531 0.70 -13.46 6.83
N PHE A 532 0.26 -14.10 5.74
CA PHE A 532 1.13 -14.90 4.87
C PHE A 532 2.30 -14.10 4.26
N VAL A 533 2.19 -12.76 4.12
CA VAL A 533 3.29 -11.91 3.59
C VAL A 533 4.49 -11.84 4.54
N VAL A 534 4.29 -12.15 5.82
CA VAL A 534 5.32 -12.11 6.86
C VAL A 534 6.50 -12.99 6.50
N ALA A 535 6.29 -14.14 5.86
CA ALA A 535 7.37 -15.03 5.47
C ALA A 535 8.37 -14.37 4.50
N GLY A 536 7.85 -13.64 3.50
CA GLY A 536 8.66 -12.88 2.55
C GLY A 536 9.38 -11.71 3.21
N ALA A 537 8.71 -11.00 4.11
CA ALA A 537 9.30 -9.92 4.90
C ALA A 537 10.45 -10.42 5.78
N ILE A 538 10.23 -11.50 6.54
CA ILE A 538 11.26 -12.13 7.38
C ILE A 538 12.48 -12.51 6.56
N ASN A 539 12.31 -13.21 5.44
CA ASN A 539 13.44 -13.61 4.61
C ASN A 539 14.23 -12.38 4.10
N THR A 540 13.55 -11.30 3.70
CA THR A 540 14.20 -10.05 3.29
C THR A 540 14.98 -9.39 4.43
N PHE A 541 14.39 -9.29 5.63
CA PHE A 541 15.05 -8.69 6.78
C PHE A 541 16.21 -9.53 7.33
N LEU A 542 16.14 -10.86 7.23
CA LEU A 542 17.28 -11.74 7.51
C LEU A 542 18.45 -11.45 6.57
N ASN A 543 18.17 -11.32 5.26
CA ASN A 543 19.21 -10.95 4.29
C ASN A 543 19.83 -9.59 4.58
N LEU A 544 18.98 -8.61 4.87
CA LEU A 544 19.42 -7.27 5.23
C LEU A 544 20.30 -7.30 6.50
N ARG A 545 19.94 -8.10 7.50
CA ARG A 545 20.73 -8.28 8.73
C ARG A 545 22.13 -8.81 8.42
N GLU A 546 22.24 -9.86 7.61
CA GLU A 546 23.55 -10.45 7.26
C GLU A 546 24.45 -9.47 6.47
N GLU A 547 23.87 -8.72 5.54
CA GLU A 547 24.59 -7.67 4.82
C GLU A 547 25.04 -6.54 5.75
N LEU A 548 24.19 -6.11 6.70
CA LEU A 548 24.55 -5.09 7.68
C LEU A 548 25.66 -5.58 8.62
N ILE A 549 25.61 -6.83 9.08
CA ILE A 549 26.67 -7.45 9.88
C ILE A 549 27.99 -7.47 9.09
N THR A 550 27.94 -7.86 7.81
CA THR A 550 29.10 -7.87 6.93
C THR A 550 29.70 -6.47 6.78
N THR A 551 28.87 -5.45 6.51
CA THR A 551 29.30 -4.05 6.45
C THR A 551 29.91 -3.58 7.77
N MET A 552 29.33 -3.95 8.91
CA MET A 552 29.87 -3.62 10.24
C MET A 552 31.25 -4.23 10.48
N GLU A 553 31.46 -5.46 10.03
CA GLU A 553 32.78 -6.10 10.12
C GLU A 553 33.83 -5.39 9.28
N VAL A 554 33.48 -4.99 8.05
CA VAL A 554 34.37 -4.19 7.19
C VAL A 554 34.72 -2.88 7.93
N CYS A 555 33.71 -2.13 8.39
CA CYS A 555 33.91 -0.90 9.18
C CYS A 555 34.87 -1.06 10.36
N ARG A 556 34.84 -2.22 11.02
CA ARG A 556 35.69 -2.53 12.17
C ARG A 556 37.13 -2.87 11.77
N LYS A 557 37.31 -3.60 10.66
CA LYS A 557 38.60 -4.16 10.23
C LYS A 557 39.39 -3.22 9.31
N SER A 558 38.71 -2.40 8.50
CA SER A 558 39.33 -1.65 7.40
C SER A 558 39.64 -0.20 7.75
N ARG A 559 40.65 0.03 8.59
CA ARG A 559 41.20 1.36 8.85
C ARG A 559 42.34 1.68 7.89
N LEU A 560 42.20 2.77 7.16
CA LEU A 560 43.22 3.28 6.27
C LEU A 560 44.11 4.29 7.02
N GLU A 561 45.39 4.32 6.65
CA GLU A 561 46.34 5.30 7.21
C GLU A 561 45.92 6.74 6.89
N LYS A 562 45.42 6.95 5.66
CA LYS A 562 44.94 8.23 5.14
C LYS A 562 43.50 8.12 4.68
N PRO A 563 42.70 9.21 4.76
CA PRO A 563 41.36 9.24 4.19
C PRO A 563 41.38 8.94 2.68
N THR A 564 40.36 8.24 2.19
CA THR A 564 40.17 8.02 0.74
C THR A 564 39.66 9.28 0.06
N ASP A 565 40.30 9.68 -1.03
CA ASP A 565 39.81 10.72 -1.94
C ASP A 565 38.90 10.12 -3.04
N LEU A 566 37.96 9.27 -2.63
CA LEU A 566 36.96 8.70 -3.52
C LEU A 566 35.65 9.48 -3.49
N THR A 567 35.42 10.26 -2.43
CA THR A 567 34.13 10.94 -2.23
C THR A 567 34.05 12.25 -2.98
N ARG A 568 32.83 12.72 -3.25
CA ARG A 568 32.60 14.01 -3.92
C ARG A 568 31.57 14.86 -3.19
N PRO A 569 31.77 16.19 -3.11
CA PRO A 569 30.82 17.05 -2.42
C PRO A 569 29.51 17.13 -3.20
N SER A 570 28.40 16.99 -2.49
CA SER A 570 27.06 17.20 -3.04
C SER A 570 26.69 18.68 -2.98
N PHE A 571 25.89 19.11 -3.95
CA PHE A 571 25.09 20.32 -3.82
C PHE A 571 24.02 20.12 -2.74
N GLY A 572 23.54 21.23 -2.18
CA GLY A 572 22.38 21.25 -1.31
C GLY A 572 21.10 20.90 -2.07
N THR A 573 19.97 20.95 -1.37
CA THR A 573 18.66 20.76 -1.99
C THR A 573 18.42 21.83 -3.06
N PRO A 574 17.87 21.49 -4.23
CA PRO A 574 17.45 22.50 -5.20
C PRO A 574 16.48 23.50 -4.55
N ILE A 575 16.74 24.81 -4.68
CA ILE A 575 15.88 25.85 -4.11
C ILE A 575 15.04 26.44 -5.22
N LYS A 576 13.71 26.43 -5.04
CA LYS A 576 12.78 27.14 -5.92
C LYS A 576 12.77 28.61 -5.52
N VAL A 577 13.29 29.48 -6.36
CA VAL A 577 13.34 30.94 -6.14
C VAL A 577 12.57 31.61 -7.25
N ASN A 578 11.66 32.53 -6.93
CA ASN A 578 11.00 33.35 -7.94
C ASN A 578 12.01 34.30 -8.59
N ARG A 579 11.80 34.61 -9.89
CA ARG A 579 12.68 35.42 -10.75
C ARG A 579 13.07 36.81 -10.21
N THR A 580 12.52 37.27 -9.09
CA THR A 580 12.88 38.55 -8.51
C THR A 580 14.28 38.56 -7.91
N GLY A 581 14.87 37.42 -7.50
CA GLY A 581 16.27 37.35 -7.04
C GLY A 581 16.62 38.25 -5.84
N ILE A 582 15.65 39.02 -5.32
CA ILE A 582 15.75 39.83 -4.13
C ILE A 582 15.46 38.88 -2.98
N LYS A 583 16.50 38.55 -2.21
CA LYS A 583 16.31 38.19 -0.82
C LYS A 583 15.47 39.32 -0.22
N GLU A 584 14.25 39.04 0.23
CA GLU A 584 13.67 39.90 1.26
C GLU A 584 14.67 39.87 2.42
N ASP A 585 15.41 40.96 2.57
CA ASP A 585 16.17 41.23 3.77
C ASP A 585 15.17 41.20 4.92
N PHE A 586 15.15 40.09 5.65
CA PHE A 586 14.68 40.10 7.03
C PHE A 586 15.68 40.94 7.82
N SER A 587 15.51 42.26 7.77
CA SER A 587 16.06 43.20 8.74
C SER A 587 15.47 42.85 10.11
N GLY A 588 16.14 41.95 10.83
CA GLY A 588 15.61 41.40 12.05
C GLY A 588 16.59 40.53 12.86
N SER A 589 17.90 40.80 12.84
CA SER A 589 18.75 40.54 14.02
C SER A 589 20.15 41.15 13.89
N PRO A 590 20.63 41.88 14.92
CA PRO A 590 21.92 42.54 14.91
C PRO A 590 22.98 41.62 15.51
N CYS A 591 23.81 40.96 14.72
CA CYS A 591 25.09 40.38 15.19
C CYS A 591 25.96 39.93 14.01
N LEU A 592 26.91 40.78 13.62
CA LEU A 592 28.32 40.45 13.30
C LEU A 592 28.91 41.53 12.37
N ARG A 593 29.57 42.49 13.01
CA ARG A 593 30.55 43.38 12.38
C ARG A 593 31.89 42.63 12.21
N GLN A 594 32.57 42.97 11.10
CA GLN A 594 34.02 42.79 10.82
C GLN A 594 34.48 41.33 10.68
N VAL A 595 35.37 40.92 9.77
CA VAL A 595 36.59 41.49 9.14
C VAL A 595 36.69 40.76 7.77
N VAL A 596 37.11 41.29 6.61
CA VAL A 596 38.50 41.60 6.17
C VAL A 596 38.46 42.30 4.80
N LEU A 597 38.97 43.53 4.81
CA LEU A 597 39.90 44.21 3.89
C LEU A 597 39.82 44.00 2.37
N GLN A 598 39.55 45.14 1.72
CA GLN A 598 40.15 45.58 0.47
C GLN A 598 41.68 45.42 0.48
N THR A 599 42.24 44.93 -0.64
CA THR A 599 43.32 45.62 -1.34
C THR A 599 43.31 45.20 -2.81
N ALA A 600 42.90 46.13 -3.66
CA ALA A 600 43.27 46.19 -5.06
C ALA A 600 44.54 47.05 -5.18
N LYS A 601 45.57 46.50 -5.82
CA LYS A 601 46.42 47.20 -6.78
C LYS A 601 46.81 46.21 -7.85
#